data_AF-A0A2G5V5L1-F1
#
_entry.id   AF-A0A2G5V5L1-F1
#
_cell.length_a   1.000
_cell.length_b   1.000
_cell.length_c   1.000
_cell.angle_alpha   90.00
_cell.angle_beta   90.00
_cell.angle_gamma   90.00
#
_symmetry.space_group_name_H-M   'P 1'
#
loop_
_entity.id
_entity.type
_entity.pdbx_description
1 polymer ?
#
loop_
_entity_poly.entity_id
_entity_poly.type
_entity_poly.pdbx_seq_one_letter_code
_entity_poly.pdbx_strand_id
1 'polypeptide(L)'
;MLQELPSKILSLLSEPVPLVEGQWLNITFDVPILVDINAPLTPTLQFIYTSEFILIFIGIFFMTYFNHFVNSIGIIHLNLQRLFGFSTFLYILGSFSRFYMILIQLKVIKDLNTPYLLIAGLLRMEHYGVSLSAVLVVTVERAFATYYVVDYESKSRNWVAVFCIMVSLIYTQCFVIPICFFKASLLYIILFAALWAVFAKLVLMGLHWFNVQESKRLSWKAENSRKKKKVNYTLGKKFQVEENVKVIKLLEAMSFMLVFLIFFVIVFIVVPRVYLGTETYAGQVMISLFDINLALGAILIPFICIWQLRKTRELPFTQKIYCLNKRRDERQVNPITVFEDVTKSYFEQFQTSWK
;
A
#
# COMPACT_ATOMS: atom_id res chain seq x y z
N MET A 1 11.81 -34.98 -18.69
CA MET A 1 10.97 -33.82 -19.07
C MET A 1 10.50 -33.00 -17.86
N LEU A 2 9.75 -33.55 -16.89
CA LEU A 2 9.31 -32.80 -15.70
C LEU A 2 10.43 -32.44 -14.70
N GLN A 3 11.52 -33.22 -14.64
CA GLN A 3 12.69 -32.94 -13.79
C GLN A 3 13.64 -31.87 -14.33
N GLU A 4 13.61 -31.59 -15.64
CA GLU A 4 14.45 -30.56 -16.27
C GLU A 4 13.73 -29.21 -16.39
N LEU A 5 12.41 -29.20 -16.17
CA LEU A 5 11.61 -27.98 -16.20
C LEU A 5 12.02 -26.97 -15.11
N PRO A 6 12.28 -27.36 -13.84
CA PRO A 6 12.69 -26.44 -12.79
C PRO A 6 14.07 -25.84 -13.05
N SER A 7 15.02 -26.64 -13.53
CA SER A 7 16.38 -26.17 -13.85
C SER A 7 16.38 -25.22 -15.04
N LYS A 8 15.55 -25.48 -16.06
CA LYS A 8 15.37 -24.60 -17.21
C LYS A 8 14.64 -23.30 -16.87
N ILE A 9 13.65 -23.35 -15.98
CA ILE A 9 13.01 -22.13 -15.45
C ILE A 9 14.03 -21.32 -14.66
N LEU A 10 14.80 -21.96 -13.77
CA LEU A 10 15.80 -21.27 -12.95
C LEU A 10 16.89 -20.59 -13.81
N SER A 11 17.36 -21.27 -14.87
CA SER A 11 18.35 -20.69 -15.78
C SER A 11 17.79 -19.46 -16.51
N LEU A 12 16.57 -19.53 -17.05
CA LEU A 12 15.92 -18.40 -17.75
C LEU A 12 15.57 -17.24 -16.81
N LEU A 13 15.24 -17.53 -15.56
CA LEU A 13 15.03 -16.50 -14.52
C LEU A 13 16.35 -15.84 -14.09
N SER A 14 17.46 -16.58 -14.15
CA SER A 14 18.80 -16.09 -13.81
C SER A 14 19.43 -15.23 -14.90
N GLU A 15 18.93 -15.31 -16.14
CA GLU A 15 19.37 -14.43 -17.21
C GLU A 15 19.05 -12.96 -16.91
N PRO A 16 19.93 -12.02 -17.32
CA PRO A 16 19.63 -10.59 -17.23
C PRO A 16 18.39 -10.29 -18.07
N VAL A 17 17.51 -9.40 -17.58
CA VAL A 17 16.34 -8.93 -18.35
C VAL A 17 16.83 -8.46 -19.72
N PRO A 18 16.26 -8.90 -20.86
CA PRO A 18 16.64 -8.40 -22.17
C PRO A 18 16.22 -6.94 -22.30
N LEU A 19 17.07 -6.15 -22.93
CA LEU A 19 17.05 -4.70 -22.85
C LEU A 19 17.01 -4.12 -24.25
N VAL A 20 16.12 -3.17 -24.48
CA VAL A 20 15.98 -2.49 -25.77
C VAL A 20 17.13 -1.48 -25.89
N GLU A 21 18.05 -1.70 -26.82
CA GLU A 21 19.19 -0.80 -27.05
C GLU A 21 18.71 0.58 -27.52
N GLY A 22 18.74 1.57 -26.62
CA GLY A 22 18.58 2.98 -26.95
C GLY A 22 19.91 3.72 -26.86
N GLN A 23 20.36 4.32 -27.96
CA GLN A 23 21.57 5.16 -27.99
C GLN A 23 21.32 6.51 -27.30
N TRP A 24 21.34 6.55 -25.98
CA TRP A 24 21.45 7.80 -25.24
C TRP A 24 22.56 7.67 -24.19
N LEU A 25 23.69 8.31 -24.49
CA LEU A 25 24.75 8.67 -23.53
C LEU A 25 25.64 7.55 -22.95
N ASN A 26 26.11 6.56 -23.71
CA ASN A 26 27.15 5.59 -23.28
C ASN A 26 26.92 4.90 -21.91
N ILE A 27 25.71 5.03 -21.38
CA ILE A 27 25.14 4.41 -20.21
C ILE A 27 23.90 3.76 -20.81
N THR A 28 23.92 2.44 -20.96
CA THR A 28 22.75 1.68 -21.39
C THR A 28 21.70 1.80 -20.29
N PHE A 29 20.89 2.86 -20.36
CA PHE A 29 19.73 3.08 -19.50
C PHE A 29 18.59 2.21 -19.99
N ASP A 30 18.72 0.95 -19.65
CA ASP A 30 17.76 -0.05 -20.02
C ASP A 30 16.77 -0.20 -18.87
N VAL A 31 15.96 0.84 -18.65
CA VAL A 31 14.80 0.72 -17.77
C VAL A 31 13.92 -0.36 -18.41
N PRO A 32 13.51 -1.43 -17.70
CA PRO A 32 12.63 -2.44 -18.28
C PRO A 32 11.25 -1.83 -18.42
N ILE A 33 11.10 -1.02 -19.44
CA ILE A 33 9.85 -0.42 -19.77
C ILE A 33 9.22 -1.41 -20.73
N LEU A 34 8.14 -2.01 -20.26
CA LEU A 34 7.12 -2.80 -20.95
C LEU A 34 6.48 -2.10 -22.18
N VAL A 35 7.18 -1.17 -22.82
CA VAL A 35 6.77 -0.40 -23.99
C VAL A 35 7.72 -0.79 -25.11
N ASP A 36 7.38 -1.86 -25.81
CA ASP A 36 7.98 -2.10 -27.11
C ASP A 36 7.40 -1.07 -28.08
N ILE A 37 8.22 -0.07 -28.39
CA ILE A 37 7.88 1.04 -29.28
C ILE A 37 7.76 0.55 -30.74
N ASN A 38 8.47 -0.54 -31.06
CA ASN A 38 8.52 -1.12 -32.39
C ASN A 38 7.36 -2.09 -32.64
N ALA A 39 6.56 -2.37 -31.61
CA ALA A 39 5.35 -3.19 -31.71
C ALA A 39 4.44 -2.74 -32.86
N PRO A 40 3.95 -3.68 -33.70
CA PRO A 40 2.91 -3.38 -34.66
C PRO A 40 1.63 -3.00 -33.89
N LEU A 41 1.07 -1.84 -34.22
CA LEU A 41 -0.12 -1.33 -33.55
C LEU A 41 -1.35 -2.10 -34.08
N THR A 42 -1.68 -3.22 -33.43
CA THR A 42 -2.86 -4.03 -33.79
C THR A 42 -4.13 -3.48 -33.12
N PRO A 43 -5.33 -3.75 -33.66
CA PRO A 43 -6.59 -3.35 -33.03
C PRO A 43 -6.74 -3.87 -31.59
N THR A 44 -6.21 -5.06 -31.30
CA THR A 44 -6.24 -5.64 -29.95
C THR A 44 -5.37 -4.86 -28.98
N LEU A 45 -4.14 -4.49 -29.36
CA LEU A 45 -3.27 -3.68 -28.51
C LEU A 45 -3.83 -2.27 -28.30
N GLN A 46 -4.40 -1.66 -29.35
CA GLN A 46 -5.12 -0.37 -29.22
C GLN A 46 -6.26 -0.45 -28.20
N PHE A 47 -7.06 -1.51 -28.25
CA PHE A 47 -8.15 -1.74 -27.30
C PHE A 47 -7.62 -1.90 -25.87
N ILE A 48 -6.55 -2.66 -25.68
CA ILE A 48 -5.93 -2.85 -24.35
C ILE A 48 -5.40 -1.52 -23.81
N TYR A 49 -4.63 -0.77 -24.60
CA TYR A 49 -4.07 0.53 -24.16
C TYR A 49 -5.16 1.57 -23.87
N THR A 50 -6.24 1.59 -24.65
CA THR A 50 -7.39 2.46 -24.39
C THR A 50 -8.12 2.07 -23.11
N SER A 51 -8.28 0.76 -22.88
CA SER A 51 -8.88 0.25 -21.64
C SER A 51 -8.00 0.57 -20.43
N GLU A 52 -6.69 0.42 -20.55
CA GLU A 52 -5.72 0.78 -19.52
C GLU A 52 -5.81 2.26 -19.16
N PHE A 53 -5.86 3.13 -20.18
CA PHE A 53 -6.01 4.57 -19.99
C PHE A 53 -7.24 4.90 -19.12
N ILE A 54 -8.40 4.31 -19.45
CA ILE A 54 -9.64 4.51 -18.67
C ILE A 54 -9.48 3.98 -17.24
N LEU A 55 -8.89 2.80 -17.06
CA LEU A 55 -8.69 2.21 -15.74
C LEU A 55 -7.75 3.05 -14.86
N ILE A 56 -6.69 3.64 -15.43
CA ILE A 56 -5.79 4.53 -14.68
C ILE A 56 -6.55 5.77 -14.20
N PHE A 57 -7.40 6.38 -15.04
CA PHE A 57 -8.24 7.50 -14.63
C PHE A 57 -9.16 7.15 -13.46
N ILE A 58 -9.82 5.99 -13.54
CA ILE A 58 -10.65 5.48 -12.45
C ILE A 58 -9.80 5.24 -11.19
N GLY A 59 -8.60 4.66 -11.34
CA GLY A 59 -7.66 4.42 -10.25
C GLY A 59 -7.23 5.72 -9.54
N ILE A 60 -6.94 6.79 -10.28
CA ILE A 60 -6.62 8.12 -9.71
C ILE A 60 -7.77 8.63 -8.84
N PHE A 61 -9.00 8.51 -9.33
CA PHE A 61 -10.19 8.88 -8.57
C PHE A 61 -10.31 8.08 -7.28
N PHE A 62 -10.23 6.74 -7.34
CA PHE A 62 -10.35 5.88 -6.17
C PHE A 62 -9.24 6.08 -5.14
N MET A 63 -7.98 6.22 -5.57
CA MET A 63 -6.85 6.49 -4.69
C MET A 63 -6.98 7.84 -3.97
N THR A 64 -7.42 8.87 -4.69
CA THR A 64 -7.67 10.20 -4.12
C THR A 64 -8.85 10.19 -3.15
N TYR A 65 -9.94 9.53 -3.54
CA TYR A 65 -11.11 9.35 -2.68
C TYR A 65 -10.78 8.58 -1.41
N PHE A 66 -9.97 7.51 -1.50
CA PHE A 66 -9.51 6.76 -0.35
C PHE A 66 -8.70 7.61 0.61
N ASN A 67 -7.73 8.38 0.12
CA ASN A 67 -6.94 9.27 0.96
C ASN A 67 -7.83 10.32 1.66
N HIS A 68 -8.76 10.93 0.91
CA HIS A 68 -9.75 11.84 1.49
C HIS A 68 -10.63 11.16 2.56
N PHE A 69 -11.09 9.94 2.29
CA PHE A 69 -11.91 9.15 3.21
C PHE A 69 -11.15 8.83 4.50
N VAL A 70 -9.91 8.35 4.40
CA VAL A 70 -9.04 8.06 5.55
C VAL A 70 -8.82 9.30 6.42
N ASN A 71 -8.54 10.45 5.80
CA ASN A 71 -8.35 11.71 6.51
C ASN A 71 -9.64 12.21 7.18
N SER A 72 -10.80 11.90 6.61
CA SER A 72 -12.10 12.35 7.11
C SER A 72 -12.66 11.50 8.27
N ILE A 73 -12.26 10.22 8.37
CA ILE A 73 -12.83 9.32 9.39
C ILE A 73 -12.28 9.59 10.80
N GLY A 74 -11.06 10.12 10.92
CA GLY A 74 -10.44 10.40 12.22
C GLY A 74 -10.12 9.17 13.09
N ILE A 75 -10.26 7.95 12.56
CA ILE A 75 -9.89 6.70 13.25
C ILE A 75 -8.38 6.42 13.10
N ILE A 76 -7.75 6.91 12.04
CA ILE A 76 -6.36 6.60 11.71
C ILE A 76 -5.47 7.76 12.17
N HIS A 77 -4.40 7.47 12.92
CA HIS A 77 -3.43 8.48 13.34
C HIS A 77 -2.79 9.26 12.17
N LEU A 78 -2.38 10.51 12.47
CA LEU A 78 -1.84 11.47 11.50
C LEU A 78 -0.60 10.98 10.74
N ASN A 79 0.29 10.20 11.38
CA ASN A 79 1.48 9.68 10.71
C ASN A 79 1.12 8.71 9.60
N LEU A 80 0.15 7.83 9.84
CA LEU A 80 -0.33 6.88 8.84
C LEU A 80 -1.12 7.57 7.73
N GLN A 81 -1.89 8.61 8.06
CA GLN A 81 -2.53 9.48 7.06
C GLN A 81 -1.51 10.11 6.10
N ARG A 82 -0.38 10.62 6.63
CA ARG A 82 0.70 11.17 5.80
C ARG A 82 1.34 10.13 4.89
N LEU A 83 1.51 8.89 5.36
CA LEU A 83 2.01 7.80 4.53
C LEU A 83 1.06 7.49 3.37
N PHE A 84 -0.25 7.42 3.63
CA PHE A 84 -1.22 7.25 2.55
C PHE A 84 -1.24 8.45 1.58
N GLY A 85 -1.13 9.67 2.09
CA GLY A 85 -1.00 10.86 1.25
C GLY A 85 0.23 10.83 0.34
N PHE A 86 1.39 10.42 0.88
CA PHE A 86 2.61 10.23 0.10
C PHE A 86 2.45 9.14 -0.98
N SER A 87 1.88 7.99 -0.63
CA SER A 87 1.61 6.93 -1.60
C SER A 87 0.64 7.36 -2.70
N THR A 88 -0.42 8.12 -2.36
CA THR A 88 -1.35 8.68 -3.35
C THR A 88 -0.66 9.68 -4.27
N PHE A 89 0.20 10.56 -3.73
CA PHE A 89 0.97 11.51 -4.54
C PHE A 89 1.86 10.80 -5.57
N LEU A 90 2.60 9.79 -5.14
CA LEU A 90 3.46 9.01 -6.04
C LEU A 90 2.67 8.18 -7.05
N TYR A 91 1.51 7.65 -6.66
CA TYR A 91 0.60 6.98 -7.59
C TYR A 91 0.14 7.92 -8.71
N ILE A 92 -0.23 9.17 -8.38
CA ILE A 92 -0.63 10.18 -9.36
C ILE A 92 0.53 10.49 -10.30
N LEU A 93 1.74 10.68 -9.77
CA LEU A 93 2.94 10.94 -10.57
C LEU A 93 3.27 9.77 -11.51
N GLY A 94 3.21 8.54 -11.00
CA GLY A 94 3.40 7.32 -11.79
C GLY A 94 2.32 7.12 -12.86
N SER A 95 1.09 7.56 -12.59
CA SER A 95 -0.03 7.52 -13.54
C SER A 95 0.17 8.50 -14.70
N PHE A 96 0.63 9.72 -14.42
CA PHE A 96 0.98 10.68 -15.47
C PHE A 96 2.14 10.19 -16.34
N SER A 97 3.17 9.61 -15.72
CA SER A 97 4.23 8.93 -16.47
C SER A 97 3.65 7.86 -17.40
N ARG A 98 2.73 7.02 -16.91
CA ARG A 98 2.11 5.98 -17.74
C ARG A 98 1.27 6.55 -18.88
N PHE A 99 0.50 7.60 -18.66
CA PHE A 99 -0.24 8.24 -19.74
C PHE A 99 0.68 8.68 -20.87
N TYR A 100 1.81 9.29 -20.55
CA TYR A 100 2.82 9.66 -21.54
C TYR A 100 3.32 8.44 -22.34
N MET A 101 3.60 7.33 -21.65
CA MET A 101 4.07 6.08 -22.28
C MET A 101 3.01 5.43 -23.17
N ILE A 102 1.73 5.45 -22.77
CA ILE A 102 0.60 4.97 -23.58
C ILE A 102 0.46 5.81 -24.86
N LEU A 103 0.64 7.13 -24.79
CA LEU A 103 0.58 8.00 -25.98
C LEU A 103 1.68 7.67 -26.99
N ILE A 104 2.86 7.25 -26.52
CA ILE A 104 3.94 6.74 -27.37
C ILE A 104 3.56 5.38 -27.97
N GLN A 105 3.03 4.45 -27.18
CA GLN A 105 2.58 3.12 -27.67
C GLN A 105 1.48 3.23 -28.73
N LEU A 106 0.57 4.20 -28.58
CA LEU A 106 -0.48 4.50 -29.56
C LEU A 106 0.03 5.26 -30.80
N LYS A 107 1.34 5.55 -30.87
CA LYS A 107 1.99 6.29 -31.97
C LYS A 107 1.41 7.71 -32.18
N VAL A 108 0.79 8.27 -31.13
CA VAL A 108 0.33 9.67 -31.10
C VAL A 108 1.54 10.59 -30.99
N ILE A 109 2.47 10.24 -30.09
CA ILE A 109 3.78 10.89 -29.97
C ILE A 109 4.80 10.02 -30.69
N LYS A 110 5.43 10.56 -31.72
CA LYS A 110 6.42 9.85 -32.56
C LYS A 110 7.87 10.19 -32.20
N ASP A 111 8.07 11.20 -31.36
CA ASP A 111 9.40 11.65 -30.93
C ASP A 111 9.91 10.80 -29.76
N LEU A 112 10.60 9.71 -30.13
CA LEU A 112 11.18 8.74 -29.19
C LEU A 112 12.48 9.21 -28.55
N ASN A 113 13.11 10.22 -29.14
CA ASN A 113 14.41 10.76 -28.77
C ASN A 113 14.33 11.84 -27.69
N THR A 114 13.41 11.67 -26.72
CA THR A 114 13.14 12.69 -25.70
C THR A 114 13.60 12.24 -24.30
N PRO A 115 14.29 13.10 -23.52
CA PRO A 115 14.63 12.81 -22.12
C PRO A 115 13.39 12.56 -21.25
N TYR A 116 12.21 12.97 -21.73
CA TYR A 116 10.92 12.73 -21.09
C TYR A 116 10.55 11.25 -21.00
N LEU A 117 10.94 10.41 -21.96
CA LEU A 117 10.68 8.97 -21.89
C LEU A 117 11.47 8.31 -20.76
N LEU A 118 12.73 8.71 -20.58
CA LEU A 118 13.57 8.24 -19.48
C LEU A 118 12.98 8.66 -18.12
N ILE A 119 12.61 9.93 -17.97
CA ILE A 119 11.99 10.44 -16.74
C ILE A 119 10.67 9.70 -16.46
N ALA A 120 9.83 9.49 -17.48
CA ALA A 120 8.60 8.72 -17.33
C ALA A 120 8.91 7.30 -16.83
N GLY A 121 9.84 6.60 -17.46
CA GLY A 121 10.29 5.27 -17.04
C GLY A 121 10.73 5.21 -15.57
N LEU A 122 11.60 6.12 -15.16
CA LEU A 122 12.09 6.19 -13.77
C LEU A 122 10.95 6.46 -12.78
N LEU A 123 10.06 7.40 -13.08
CA LEU A 123 8.89 7.69 -12.24
C LEU A 123 7.95 6.48 -12.11
N ARG A 124 7.80 5.68 -13.17
CA ARG A 124 6.99 4.46 -13.16
C ARG A 124 7.64 3.39 -12.26
N MET A 125 8.95 3.20 -12.38
CA MET A 125 9.69 2.25 -11.56
C MET A 125 9.70 2.65 -10.08
N GLU A 126 9.82 3.95 -9.79
CA GLU A 126 9.74 4.48 -8.43
C GLU A 126 8.37 4.19 -7.81
N HIS A 127 7.29 4.45 -8.55
CA HIS A 127 5.94 4.13 -8.12
C HIS A 127 5.76 2.63 -7.81
N TYR A 128 6.34 1.74 -8.61
CA TYR A 128 6.28 0.30 -8.36
C TYR A 128 7.02 -0.11 -7.08
N GLY A 129 8.24 0.39 -6.87
CA GLY A 129 9.02 0.05 -5.68
C GLY A 129 8.35 0.57 -4.40
N VAL A 130 7.79 1.79 -4.44
CA VAL A 130 7.05 2.36 -3.31
C VAL A 130 5.80 1.54 -3.02
N SER A 131 5.05 1.14 -4.05
CA SER A 131 3.87 0.29 -3.90
C SER A 131 4.20 -1.07 -3.28
N LEU A 132 5.32 -1.68 -3.67
CA LEU A 132 5.81 -2.93 -3.11
C LEU A 132 6.22 -2.78 -1.64
N SER A 133 6.84 -1.65 -1.29
CA SER A 133 7.27 -1.34 0.08
C SER A 133 6.13 -0.93 1.02
N ALA A 134 4.94 -0.62 0.49
CA ALA A 134 3.87 0.02 1.25
C ALA A 134 3.47 -0.77 2.52
N VAL A 135 3.34 -2.10 2.40
CA VAL A 135 2.99 -2.97 3.54
C VAL A 135 4.10 -2.97 4.59
N LEU A 136 5.38 -3.01 4.17
CA LEU A 136 6.53 -2.97 5.06
C LEU A 136 6.56 -1.66 5.86
N VAL A 137 6.44 -0.54 5.16
CA VAL A 137 6.55 0.81 5.74
C VAL A 137 5.43 1.07 6.74
N VAL A 138 4.20 0.66 6.42
CA VAL A 138 3.07 0.79 7.36
C VAL A 138 3.24 -0.17 8.55
N THR A 139 3.80 -1.37 8.34
CA THR A 139 4.11 -2.30 9.44
C THR A 139 5.13 -1.71 10.41
N VAL A 140 6.18 -1.04 9.90
CA VAL A 140 7.17 -0.32 10.71
C VAL A 140 6.50 0.82 11.49
N GLU A 141 5.63 1.60 10.85
CA GLU A 141 4.89 2.67 11.54
C GLU A 141 4.00 2.11 12.66
N ARG A 142 3.33 0.96 12.42
CA ARG A 142 2.55 0.26 13.44
C ARG A 142 3.40 -0.32 14.57
N ALA A 143 4.65 -0.72 14.30
CA ALA A 143 5.58 -1.13 15.35
C ALA A 143 5.89 0.05 16.29
N PHE A 144 6.14 1.25 15.75
CA PHE A 144 6.33 2.45 16.55
C PHE A 144 5.08 2.84 17.34
N ALA A 145 3.89 2.78 16.73
CA ALA A 145 2.63 3.04 17.42
C ALA A 145 2.38 2.05 18.57
N THR A 146 2.77 0.78 18.39
CA THR A 146 2.68 -0.25 19.43
C THR A 146 3.70 -0.02 20.55
N TYR A 147 4.93 0.39 20.22
CA TYR A 147 5.97 0.67 21.21
C TYR A 147 5.64 1.92 22.06
N TYR A 148 5.14 2.98 21.42
CA TYR A 148 4.80 4.26 22.07
C TYR A 148 3.31 4.37 22.45
N VAL A 149 2.61 3.24 22.69
CA VAL A 149 1.15 3.15 22.92
C VAL A 149 0.59 3.94 24.12
N VAL A 150 1.42 4.61 24.91
CA VAL A 150 0.98 5.44 26.04
C VAL A 150 0.86 6.89 25.63
N ASP A 151 1.78 7.36 24.79
CA ASP A 151 1.93 8.78 24.47
C ASP A 151 2.07 9.04 22.97
N TYR A 152 1.78 8.06 22.10
CA TYR A 152 1.99 8.15 20.64
C TYR A 152 1.32 9.39 20.04
N GLU A 153 0.05 9.63 20.40
CA GLU A 153 -0.74 10.78 19.92
C GLU A 153 -0.50 12.07 20.71
N SER A 154 -0.11 11.98 21.98
CA SER A 154 0.04 13.17 22.83
C SER A 154 1.29 13.98 22.50
N LYS A 155 2.31 13.34 21.92
CA LYS A 155 3.50 14.03 21.39
C LYS A 155 3.51 13.94 19.88
N SER A 156 3.68 15.08 19.22
CA SER A 156 3.83 15.14 17.76
C SER A 156 5.11 14.43 17.32
N ARG A 157 4.97 13.21 16.78
CA ARG A 157 6.09 12.40 16.27
C ARG A 157 6.11 12.38 14.76
N ASN A 158 6.15 13.56 14.14
CA ASN A 158 6.18 13.71 12.68
C ASN A 158 7.40 13.00 12.07
N TRP A 159 8.50 12.88 12.82
CA TRP A 159 9.71 12.17 12.42
C TRP A 159 9.46 10.70 12.07
N VAL A 160 8.45 10.03 12.66
CA VAL A 160 8.13 8.63 12.35
C VAL A 160 7.64 8.51 10.91
N ALA A 161 6.76 9.40 10.47
CA ALA A 161 6.30 9.41 9.08
C ALA A 161 7.46 9.70 8.11
N VAL A 162 8.32 10.68 8.44
CA VAL A 162 9.51 10.99 7.62
C VAL A 162 10.46 9.80 7.54
N PHE A 163 10.74 9.14 8.67
CA PHE A 163 11.56 7.93 8.73
C PHE A 163 10.98 6.82 7.85
N CYS A 164 9.68 6.55 7.96
CA CYS A 164 8.97 5.57 7.14
C CYS A 164 9.06 5.89 5.64
N ILE A 165 8.91 7.16 5.25
CA ILE A 165 9.09 7.60 3.86
C ILE A 165 10.54 7.35 3.39
N MET A 166 11.54 7.70 4.22
CA MET A 166 12.95 7.46 3.87
C MET A 166 13.24 5.97 3.69
N VAL A 167 12.70 5.11 4.57
CA VAL A 167 12.81 3.64 4.42
C VAL A 167 12.17 3.16 3.12
N SER A 168 10.98 3.69 2.77
CA SER A 168 10.30 3.40 1.50
C SER A 168 11.16 3.74 0.28
N LEU A 169 11.75 4.93 0.29
CA LEU A 169 12.60 5.41 -0.80
C LEU A 169 13.90 4.60 -0.91
N ILE A 170 14.58 4.33 0.20
CA ILE A 170 15.80 3.51 0.21
C ILE A 170 15.51 2.10 -0.29
N TYR A 171 14.42 1.48 0.19
CA TYR A 171 13.97 0.18 -0.31
C TYR A 171 13.75 0.21 -1.82
N THR A 172 13.09 1.27 -2.30
CA THR A 172 12.79 1.45 -3.71
C THR A 172 14.07 1.61 -4.52
N GLN A 173 15.08 2.33 -4.04
CA GLN A 173 16.37 2.45 -4.75
C GLN A 173 17.13 1.12 -4.82
N CYS A 174 17.06 0.29 -3.77
CA CYS A 174 17.60 -1.07 -3.81
C CYS A 174 16.90 -1.96 -4.85
N PHE A 175 15.70 -1.60 -5.30
CA PHE A 175 14.98 -2.27 -6.37
C PHE A 175 15.26 -1.64 -7.74
N VAL A 176 15.14 -0.31 -7.86
CA VAL A 176 15.22 0.43 -9.13
C VAL A 176 16.64 0.43 -9.69
N ILE A 177 17.66 0.64 -8.86
CA ILE A 177 19.05 0.77 -9.33
C ILE A 177 19.56 -0.52 -9.97
N PRO A 178 19.45 -1.71 -9.32
CA PRO A 178 19.91 -2.95 -9.93
C PRO A 178 19.20 -3.28 -11.24
N ILE A 179 17.91 -2.97 -11.32
CA ILE A 179 17.08 -3.24 -12.48
C ILE A 179 17.46 -2.33 -13.66
N CYS A 180 17.55 -1.02 -13.43
CA CYS A 180 17.72 -0.05 -14.52
C CYS A 180 19.18 0.11 -14.97
N PHE A 181 20.16 -0.16 -14.09
CA PHE A 181 21.57 0.13 -14.35
C PHE A 181 22.47 -1.10 -14.37
N PHE A 182 22.11 -2.17 -13.66
CA PHE A 182 22.95 -3.35 -13.50
C PHE A 182 22.36 -4.61 -14.14
N LYS A 183 21.31 -4.48 -14.96
CA LYS A 183 20.70 -5.57 -15.71
C LYS A 183 20.31 -6.75 -14.81
N ALA A 184 19.80 -6.46 -13.61
CA ALA A 184 19.48 -7.49 -12.62
C ALA A 184 18.57 -8.59 -13.20
N SER A 185 18.82 -9.82 -12.80
CA SER A 185 18.04 -10.98 -13.25
C SER A 185 16.62 -10.95 -12.68
N LEU A 186 15.68 -11.64 -13.33
CA LEU A 186 14.31 -11.72 -12.81
C LEU A 186 14.27 -12.45 -11.45
N LEU A 187 15.17 -13.41 -11.27
CA LEU A 187 15.35 -14.14 -10.03
C LEU A 187 15.72 -13.20 -8.86
N TYR A 188 16.59 -12.21 -9.09
CA TYR A 188 16.90 -11.18 -8.10
C TYR A 188 15.64 -10.43 -7.67
N ILE A 189 14.83 -9.98 -8.64
CA ILE A 189 13.59 -9.23 -8.40
C ILE A 189 12.61 -10.06 -7.56
N ILE A 190 12.38 -11.31 -7.94
CA ILE A 190 11.46 -12.21 -7.24
C ILE A 190 11.95 -12.50 -5.83
N LEU A 191 13.22 -12.86 -5.65
CA LEU A 191 13.78 -13.19 -4.33
C LEU A 191 13.77 -11.98 -3.40
N PHE A 192 14.13 -10.80 -3.90
CA PHE A 192 14.09 -9.56 -3.14
C PHE A 192 12.66 -9.24 -2.69
N ALA A 193 11.69 -9.23 -3.61
CA ALA A 193 10.30 -8.97 -3.29
C ALA A 193 9.73 -10.00 -2.28
N ALA A 194 10.00 -11.29 -2.50
CA ALA A 194 9.52 -12.37 -1.64
C ALA A 194 10.10 -12.31 -0.23
N LEU A 195 11.41 -12.09 -0.10
CA LEU A 195 12.10 -11.98 1.20
C LEU A 195 11.47 -10.89 2.07
N TRP A 196 11.25 -9.71 1.48
CA TRP A 196 10.68 -8.57 2.18
C TRP A 196 9.18 -8.72 2.46
N ALA A 197 8.42 -9.32 1.56
CA ALA A 197 7.02 -9.64 1.81
C ALA A 197 6.86 -10.63 2.97
N VAL A 198 7.70 -11.68 3.02
CA VAL A 198 7.73 -12.65 4.13
C VAL A 198 8.12 -11.95 5.43
N PHE A 199 9.18 -11.14 5.41
CA PHE A 199 9.62 -10.38 6.58
C PHE A 199 8.50 -9.48 7.12
N ALA A 200 7.87 -8.67 6.26
CA ALA A 200 6.78 -7.79 6.65
C ALA A 200 5.61 -8.58 7.23
N LYS A 201 5.25 -9.73 6.64
CA LYS A 201 4.14 -10.55 7.13
C LYS A 201 4.43 -11.16 8.50
N LEU A 202 5.66 -11.63 8.75
CA LEU A 202 6.07 -12.16 10.06
C LEU A 202 5.98 -11.09 11.15
N VAL A 203 6.48 -9.88 10.88
CA VAL A 203 6.39 -8.75 11.81
C VAL A 203 4.93 -8.37 12.06
N LEU A 204 4.12 -8.29 11.00
CA LEU A 204 2.69 -7.96 11.11
C LEU A 204 1.93 -8.99 11.96
N MET A 205 2.21 -10.28 11.79
CA MET A 205 1.61 -11.35 12.62
C MET A 205 2.01 -11.22 14.09
N GLY A 206 3.30 -10.95 14.36
CA GLY A 206 3.79 -10.72 15.72
C GLY A 206 3.12 -9.52 16.39
N LEU A 207 2.99 -8.40 15.66
CA LEU A 207 2.30 -7.21 16.12
C LEU A 207 0.81 -7.45 16.35
N HIS A 208 0.14 -8.21 15.46
CA HIS A 208 -1.26 -8.56 15.62
C HIS A 208 -1.47 -9.36 16.91
N TRP A 209 -0.68 -10.42 17.11
CA TRP A 209 -0.77 -11.27 18.29
C TRP A 209 -0.53 -10.47 19.57
N PHE A 210 0.52 -9.65 19.61
CA PHE A 210 0.82 -8.79 20.75
C PHE A 210 -0.32 -7.81 21.07
N ASN A 211 -0.81 -7.06 20.08
CA ASN A 211 -1.88 -6.08 20.28
C ASN A 211 -3.21 -6.74 20.68
N VAL A 212 -3.54 -7.92 20.16
CA VAL A 212 -4.72 -8.68 20.57
C VAL A 212 -4.60 -9.16 22.02
N GLN A 213 -3.44 -9.66 22.43
CA GLN A 213 -3.20 -10.06 23.82
C GLN A 213 -3.27 -8.87 24.78
N GLU A 214 -2.64 -7.75 24.43
CA GLU A 214 -2.71 -6.52 25.23
C GLU A 214 -4.15 -5.99 25.31
N SER A 215 -4.91 -6.04 24.23
CA SER A 215 -6.33 -5.67 24.22
C SER A 215 -7.14 -6.53 25.20
N LYS A 216 -6.97 -7.86 25.17
CA LYS A 216 -7.63 -8.78 26.11
C LYS A 216 -7.21 -8.52 27.56
N ARG A 217 -5.91 -8.30 27.79
CA ARG A 217 -5.36 -8.00 29.12
C ARG A 217 -5.92 -6.70 29.68
N LEU A 218 -6.04 -5.66 28.87
CA LEU A 218 -6.61 -4.37 29.26
C LEU A 218 -8.11 -4.47 29.51
N SER A 219 -8.85 -5.22 28.70
CA SER A 219 -10.28 -5.46 28.92
C SER A 219 -10.56 -6.22 30.21
N TRP A 220 -9.82 -7.31 30.46
CA TRP A 220 -9.90 -8.06 31.72
C TRP A 220 -9.52 -7.20 32.94
N LYS A 221 -8.47 -6.37 32.80
CA LYS A 221 -8.09 -5.40 33.83
C LYS A 221 -9.16 -4.33 34.03
N ALA A 222 -9.82 -3.83 33.00
CA ALA A 222 -10.88 -2.83 33.15
C ALA A 222 -12.07 -3.40 33.95
N GLU A 223 -12.43 -4.66 33.70
CA GLU A 223 -13.49 -5.37 34.41
C GLU A 223 -13.11 -5.63 35.89
N ASN A 224 -11.86 -6.06 36.15
CA ASN A 224 -11.39 -6.39 37.50
C ASN A 224 -10.84 -5.21 38.31
N SER A 225 -10.45 -4.11 37.69
CA SER A 225 -9.92 -2.92 38.39
C SER A 225 -10.99 -2.15 39.16
N ARG A 226 -12.29 -2.44 38.93
CA ARG A 226 -13.35 -2.04 39.89
C ARG A 226 -13.06 -2.53 41.32
N LYS A 227 -12.23 -3.56 41.50
CA LYS A 227 -11.88 -4.14 42.82
C LYS A 227 -10.45 -3.86 43.31
N LYS A 228 -9.54 -3.28 42.50
CA LYS A 228 -8.14 -3.02 42.92
C LYS A 228 -7.59 -1.69 42.36
N LYS A 229 -7.37 -0.72 43.26
CA LYS A 229 -6.90 0.67 43.01
C LYS A 229 -5.47 0.84 42.42
N LYS A 230 -4.75 -0.23 42.04
CA LYS A 230 -3.29 -0.20 41.78
C LYS A 230 -2.90 -0.59 40.34
N VAL A 231 -3.54 -0.01 39.32
CA VAL A 231 -3.19 -0.35 37.92
C VAL A 231 -3.07 0.89 37.04
N ASN A 232 -1.95 0.97 36.32
CA ASN A 232 -1.69 1.92 35.21
C ASN A 232 -2.59 1.60 33.99
N TYR A 233 -3.89 1.67 34.19
CA TYR A 233 -4.90 1.60 33.13
C TYR A 233 -5.30 3.02 32.76
N THR A 234 -5.02 3.44 31.53
CA THR A 234 -5.52 4.69 30.97
C THR A 234 -6.46 4.37 29.82
N LEU A 235 -7.55 5.11 29.74
CA LEU A 235 -8.54 4.96 28.67
C LEU A 235 -7.90 5.14 27.28
N GLY A 236 -6.99 6.11 27.15
CA GLY A 236 -6.23 6.36 25.91
C GLY A 236 -5.40 5.16 25.45
N LYS A 237 -4.74 4.45 26.37
CA LYS A 237 -3.97 3.24 26.02
C LYS A 237 -4.87 2.14 25.45
N LYS A 238 -6.06 1.95 26.00
CA LYS A 238 -7.02 0.96 25.46
C LYS A 238 -7.47 1.34 24.04
N PHE A 239 -7.79 2.61 23.81
CA PHE A 239 -8.18 3.09 22.48
C PHE A 239 -7.07 2.88 21.44
N GLN A 240 -5.82 3.22 21.76
CA GLN A 240 -4.69 3.05 20.83
C GLN A 240 -4.42 1.58 20.50
N VAL A 241 -4.52 0.68 21.47
CA VAL A 241 -4.37 -0.77 21.22
C VAL A 241 -5.51 -1.28 20.32
N GLU A 242 -6.75 -0.86 20.56
CA GLU A 242 -7.89 -1.27 19.72
C GLU A 242 -7.81 -0.72 18.29
N GLU A 243 -7.35 0.53 18.12
CA GLU A 243 -7.05 1.09 16.80
C GLU A 243 -5.98 0.25 16.10
N ASN A 244 -4.86 -0.04 16.76
CA ASN A 244 -3.78 -0.83 16.19
C ASN A 244 -4.27 -2.21 15.73
N VAL A 245 -5.10 -2.90 16.52
CA VAL A 245 -5.70 -4.19 16.08
C VAL A 245 -6.54 -4.02 14.81
N LYS A 246 -7.35 -2.95 14.71
CA LYS A 246 -8.18 -2.68 13.53
C LYS A 246 -7.34 -2.37 12.30
N VAL A 247 -6.33 -1.52 12.43
CA VAL A 247 -5.42 -1.15 11.34
C VAL A 247 -4.59 -2.36 10.90
N ILE A 248 -4.14 -3.20 11.83
CA ILE A 248 -3.41 -4.43 11.48
C ILE A 248 -4.30 -5.38 10.68
N LYS A 249 -5.58 -5.56 11.05
CA LYS A 249 -6.54 -6.35 10.23
C LYS A 249 -6.75 -5.78 8.83
N LEU A 250 -6.76 -4.46 8.69
CA LEU A 250 -6.79 -3.80 7.38
C LEU A 250 -5.52 -4.15 6.58
N LEU A 251 -4.35 -4.07 7.21
CA LEU A 251 -3.07 -4.42 6.57
C LEU A 251 -2.99 -5.89 6.16
N GLU A 252 -3.59 -6.80 6.93
CA GLU A 252 -3.68 -8.20 6.54
C GLU A 252 -4.50 -8.39 5.26
N ALA A 253 -5.63 -7.67 5.13
CA ALA A 253 -6.44 -7.68 3.91
C ALA A 253 -5.66 -7.11 2.71
N MET A 254 -4.96 -5.99 2.91
CA MET A 254 -4.09 -5.39 1.89
C MET A 254 -2.95 -6.33 1.47
N SER A 255 -2.31 -6.99 2.45
CA SER A 255 -1.22 -7.94 2.19
C SER A 255 -1.69 -9.13 1.36
N PHE A 256 -2.89 -9.65 1.63
CA PHE A 256 -3.47 -10.73 0.84
C PHE A 256 -3.71 -10.31 -0.62
N MET A 257 -4.26 -9.12 -0.83
CA MET A 257 -4.45 -8.56 -2.18
C MET A 257 -3.12 -8.36 -2.91
N LEU A 258 -2.10 -7.89 -2.21
CA LEU A 258 -0.76 -7.71 -2.77
C LEU A 258 -0.15 -9.04 -3.23
N VAL A 259 -0.30 -10.11 -2.44
CA VAL A 259 0.17 -11.45 -2.83
C VAL A 259 -0.54 -11.94 -4.10
N PHE A 260 -1.85 -11.76 -4.19
CA PHE A 260 -2.62 -12.11 -5.37
C PHE A 260 -2.14 -11.31 -6.59
N LEU A 261 -1.92 -10.00 -6.44
CA LEU A 261 -1.41 -9.16 -7.51
C LEU A 261 -0.01 -9.59 -7.96
N ILE A 262 0.92 -9.84 -7.02
CA ILE A 262 2.28 -10.33 -7.30
C ILE A 262 2.24 -11.66 -8.06
N PHE A 263 1.33 -12.57 -7.70
CA PHE A 263 1.18 -13.84 -8.42
C PHE A 263 0.87 -13.62 -9.91
N PHE A 264 -0.11 -12.76 -10.23
CA PHE A 264 -0.41 -12.41 -11.63
C PHE A 264 0.74 -11.67 -12.31
N VAL A 265 1.45 -10.80 -11.59
CA VAL A 265 2.65 -10.14 -12.11
C VAL A 265 3.71 -11.16 -12.53
N ILE A 266 3.99 -12.16 -11.69
CA ILE A 266 4.94 -13.23 -12.01
C ILE A 266 4.45 -13.98 -13.26
N VAL A 267 3.17 -14.34 -13.36
CA VAL A 267 2.64 -15.01 -14.54
C VAL A 267 2.81 -14.16 -15.80
N PHE A 268 2.40 -12.90 -15.78
CA PHE A 268 2.43 -12.02 -16.94
C PHE A 268 3.84 -11.60 -17.36
N ILE A 269 4.85 -11.69 -16.49
CA ILE A 269 6.24 -11.38 -16.84
C ILE A 269 7.03 -12.66 -17.18
N VAL A 270 6.88 -13.74 -16.40
CA VAL A 270 7.63 -14.99 -16.59
C VAL A 270 7.16 -15.73 -17.84
N VAL A 271 5.85 -15.81 -18.09
CA VAL A 271 5.33 -16.58 -19.23
C VAL A 271 5.81 -16.00 -20.57
N PRO A 272 5.73 -14.68 -20.82
CA PRO A 272 6.28 -14.11 -22.05
C PRO A 272 7.76 -14.36 -22.22
N ARG A 273 8.51 -14.22 -21.12
CA ARG A 273 9.95 -14.33 -21.16
C ARG A 273 10.47 -15.76 -21.37
N VAL A 274 9.82 -16.74 -20.74
CA VAL A 274 10.24 -18.15 -20.77
C VAL A 274 9.68 -18.88 -21.99
N TYR A 275 8.45 -18.56 -22.41
CA TYR A 275 7.71 -19.39 -23.38
C TYR A 275 7.34 -18.70 -24.68
N LEU A 276 7.10 -17.38 -24.69
CA LEU A 276 6.54 -16.70 -25.87
C LEU A 276 7.54 -15.78 -26.61
N GLY A 277 8.64 -15.39 -25.96
CA GLY A 277 9.51 -14.30 -26.42
C GLY A 277 8.90 -12.92 -26.17
N THR A 278 9.69 -11.98 -25.67
CA THR A 278 9.22 -10.62 -25.32
C THR A 278 8.87 -9.76 -26.54
N GLU A 279 9.56 -9.98 -27.66
CA GLU A 279 9.38 -9.29 -28.94
C GLU A 279 8.15 -9.81 -29.73
N THR A 280 7.55 -10.92 -29.32
CA THR A 280 6.42 -11.49 -30.05
C THR A 280 5.11 -10.78 -29.71
N TYR A 281 4.17 -10.80 -30.65
CA TYR A 281 2.83 -10.26 -30.43
C TYR A 281 2.16 -10.81 -29.16
N ALA A 282 2.28 -12.13 -28.93
CA ALA A 282 1.73 -12.77 -27.73
C ALA A 282 2.43 -12.28 -26.45
N GLY A 283 3.75 -12.06 -26.50
CA GLY A 283 4.52 -11.48 -25.40
C GLY A 283 4.06 -10.06 -25.06
N GLN A 284 3.90 -9.20 -26.08
CA GLN A 284 3.43 -7.82 -25.92
C GLN A 284 2.00 -7.74 -25.34
N VAL A 285 1.10 -8.64 -25.75
CA VAL A 285 -0.25 -8.73 -25.18
C VAL A 285 -0.19 -9.07 -23.69
N MET A 286 0.61 -10.07 -23.31
CA MET A 286 0.77 -10.47 -21.91
C MET A 286 1.40 -9.38 -21.04
N ILE A 287 2.38 -8.67 -21.58
CA ILE A 287 2.98 -7.47 -20.98
C ILE A 287 1.91 -6.38 -20.77
N SER A 288 1.05 -6.15 -21.75
CA SER A 288 -0.01 -5.15 -21.63
C SER A 288 -1.09 -5.58 -20.62
N LEU A 289 -1.35 -6.89 -20.48
CA LEU A 289 -2.23 -7.44 -19.44
C LEU A 289 -1.65 -7.27 -18.03
N PHE A 290 -0.33 -7.31 -17.87
CA PHE A 290 0.31 -6.94 -16.60
C PHE A 290 -0.04 -5.50 -16.20
N ASP A 291 0.01 -4.56 -17.14
CA ASP A 291 -0.30 -3.16 -16.86
C ASP A 291 -1.79 -2.96 -16.49
N ILE A 292 -2.70 -3.68 -17.15
CA ILE A 292 -4.12 -3.74 -16.77
C ILE A 292 -4.29 -4.28 -15.34
N ASN A 293 -3.60 -5.36 -14.99
CA ASN A 293 -3.67 -5.96 -13.66
C ASN A 293 -3.22 -4.96 -12.57
N LEU A 294 -2.19 -4.15 -12.84
CA LEU A 294 -1.76 -3.10 -11.94
C LEU A 294 -2.82 -1.99 -11.80
N ALA A 295 -3.41 -1.54 -12.91
CA ALA A 295 -4.47 -0.54 -12.88
C ALA A 295 -5.70 -1.03 -12.10
N LEU A 296 -6.08 -2.30 -12.25
CA LEU A 296 -7.11 -2.94 -11.44
C LEU A 296 -6.74 -3.01 -9.96
N GLY A 297 -5.48 -3.32 -9.64
CA GLY A 297 -4.97 -3.31 -8.27
C GLY A 297 -5.16 -1.95 -7.58
N ALA A 298 -4.89 -0.87 -8.31
CA ALA A 298 -5.08 0.51 -7.83
C ALA A 298 -6.54 0.89 -7.58
N ILE A 299 -7.51 0.16 -8.13
CA ILE A 299 -8.94 0.34 -7.87
C ILE A 299 -9.39 -0.56 -6.72
N LEU A 300 -9.01 -1.84 -6.78
CA LEU A 300 -9.47 -2.87 -5.84
C LEU A 300 -8.92 -2.66 -4.43
N ILE A 301 -7.63 -2.30 -4.29
CA ILE A 301 -7.02 -2.12 -2.97
C ILE A 301 -7.71 -0.99 -2.19
N PRO A 302 -7.85 0.25 -2.73
CA PRO A 302 -8.60 1.31 -2.06
C PRO A 302 -10.04 0.93 -1.77
N PHE A 303 -10.73 0.28 -2.72
CA PHE A 303 -12.11 -0.14 -2.54
C PHE A 303 -12.29 -1.09 -1.34
N ILE A 304 -11.46 -2.13 -1.27
CA ILE A 304 -11.46 -3.08 -0.15
C ILE A 304 -11.09 -2.39 1.16
N CYS A 305 -10.12 -1.47 1.12
CA CYS A 305 -9.74 -0.72 2.32
C CYS A 305 -10.88 0.13 2.86
N ILE A 306 -11.59 0.85 1.98
CA ILE A 306 -12.78 1.63 2.34
C ILE A 306 -13.86 0.72 2.89
N TRP A 307 -14.13 -0.40 2.23
CA TRP A 307 -15.12 -1.38 2.67
C TRP A 307 -14.81 -1.89 4.07
N GLN A 308 -13.55 -2.28 4.33
CA GLN A 308 -13.11 -2.80 5.62
C GLN A 308 -13.16 -1.72 6.72
N LEU A 309 -12.80 -0.48 6.37
CA LEU A 309 -12.92 0.68 7.27
C LEU A 309 -14.39 1.05 7.53
N ARG A 310 -15.30 0.90 6.56
CA ARG A 310 -16.74 1.11 6.76
C ARG A 310 -17.38 0.04 7.62
N LYS A 311 -17.04 -1.23 7.38
CA LYS A 311 -17.46 -2.35 8.23
C LYS A 311 -17.03 -2.17 9.69
N THR A 312 -15.90 -1.50 9.90
CA THR A 312 -15.44 -1.14 11.25
C THR A 312 -16.03 0.19 11.78
N ARG A 313 -16.64 1.01 10.90
CA ARG A 313 -17.30 2.30 11.21
C ARG A 313 -18.78 2.17 11.56
N GLU A 314 -19.49 1.11 11.18
CA GLU A 314 -20.91 0.91 11.58
C GLU A 314 -21.14 0.69 13.10
N LEU A 315 -20.16 1.06 13.92
CA LEU A 315 -20.35 1.33 15.34
C LEU A 315 -20.71 2.82 15.54
N PRO A 316 -21.71 3.15 16.38
CA PRO A 316 -22.51 4.39 16.37
C PRO A 316 -21.79 5.66 16.84
N PHE A 317 -20.47 5.72 16.69
CA PHE A 317 -19.61 6.62 17.43
C PHE A 317 -19.34 7.96 16.73
N THR A 318 -19.32 7.98 15.40
CA THR A 318 -18.86 9.19 14.67
C THR A 318 -19.91 10.30 14.54
N GLN A 319 -21.20 9.96 14.51
CA GLN A 319 -22.26 10.97 14.27
C GLN A 319 -22.70 11.70 15.56
N LYS A 320 -22.53 11.10 16.74
CA LYS A 320 -22.97 11.69 18.02
C LYS A 320 -21.90 12.54 18.73
N ILE A 321 -20.61 12.35 18.46
CA ILE A 321 -19.55 13.20 19.04
C ILE A 321 -19.67 14.64 18.56
N TYR A 322 -20.06 14.86 17.30
CA TYR A 322 -20.31 16.21 16.78
C TYR A 322 -21.46 16.91 17.53
N CYS A 323 -22.54 16.18 17.84
CA CYS A 323 -23.65 16.69 18.64
C CYS A 323 -23.32 16.86 20.13
N LEU A 324 -22.43 16.03 20.68
CA LEU A 324 -21.97 16.11 22.07
C LEU A 324 -20.99 17.27 22.29
N ASN A 325 -20.11 17.55 21.33
CA ASN A 325 -19.26 18.74 21.37
C ASN A 325 -20.11 20.02 21.29
N LYS A 326 -21.19 20.02 20.48
CA LYS A 326 -22.14 21.16 20.45
C LYS A 326 -22.87 21.38 21.79
N ARG A 327 -23.11 20.32 22.58
CA ARG A 327 -23.68 20.43 23.95
C ARG A 327 -22.66 20.79 25.03
N ARG A 328 -21.36 20.67 24.73
CA ARG A 328 -20.27 20.92 25.69
C ARG A 328 -20.00 22.42 25.88
N ASP A 329 -20.27 23.22 24.85
CA ASP A 329 -20.14 24.68 24.92
C ASP A 329 -21.24 25.34 25.77
N GLU A 330 -22.33 24.64 26.07
CA GLU A 330 -23.49 25.20 26.79
C GLU A 330 -23.51 24.90 28.31
N ARG A 331 -22.58 24.11 28.87
CA ARG A 331 -22.61 23.76 30.30
C ARG A 331 -21.26 23.94 30.99
N GLN A 332 -21.07 25.12 31.58
CA GLN A 332 -20.14 25.31 32.71
C GLN A 332 -20.70 24.58 33.94
N VAL A 333 -20.30 23.32 34.18
CA VAL A 333 -20.60 22.61 35.44
C VAL A 333 -19.38 21.78 35.88
N ASN A 334 -19.16 21.76 37.19
CA ASN A 334 -18.00 21.27 37.94
C ASN A 334 -17.33 19.98 37.39
N PRO A 335 -15.98 19.94 37.33
CA PRO A 335 -15.23 18.94 36.56
C PRO A 335 -15.19 17.52 37.15
N ILE A 336 -15.52 17.34 38.44
CA ILE A 336 -15.30 16.06 39.14
C ILE A 336 -16.51 15.14 39.05
N THR A 337 -17.73 15.66 39.24
CA THR A 337 -18.97 14.88 39.12
C THR A 337 -19.32 14.53 37.67
N VAL A 338 -18.95 15.41 36.73
CA VAL A 338 -19.13 15.17 35.29
C VAL A 338 -18.25 14.02 34.81
N PHE A 339 -17.04 13.83 35.35
CA PHE A 339 -16.16 12.75 34.90
C PHE A 339 -16.68 11.36 35.30
N GLU A 340 -17.25 11.23 36.50
CA GLU A 340 -17.85 9.97 36.97
C GLU A 340 -19.14 9.65 36.22
N ASP A 341 -20.04 10.63 36.02
CA ASP A 341 -21.29 10.41 35.28
C ASP A 341 -21.08 10.17 33.78
N VAL A 342 -20.11 10.85 33.16
CA VAL A 342 -19.73 10.58 31.76
C VAL A 342 -19.17 9.17 31.64
N THR A 343 -18.30 8.74 32.57
CA THR A 343 -17.74 7.38 32.54
C THR A 343 -18.85 6.34 32.74
N LYS A 344 -19.78 6.55 33.68
CA LYS A 344 -20.88 5.62 33.97
C LYS A 344 -21.89 5.51 32.82
N SER A 345 -22.29 6.64 32.24
CA SER A 345 -23.21 6.69 31.10
C SER A 345 -22.58 6.11 29.83
N TYR A 346 -21.27 6.30 29.65
CA TYR A 346 -20.48 5.69 28.57
C TYR A 346 -20.37 4.16 28.70
N PHE A 347 -20.27 3.64 29.93
CA PHE A 347 -20.22 2.19 30.17
C PHE A 347 -21.59 1.50 30.09
N GLU A 348 -22.66 2.13 30.56
CA GLU A 348 -24.02 1.57 30.40
C GLU A 348 -24.46 1.53 28.93
N GLN A 349 -24.09 2.54 28.14
CA GLN A 349 -24.32 2.56 26.69
C GLN A 349 -23.40 1.61 25.92
N PHE A 350 -22.20 1.33 26.44
CA PHE A 350 -21.30 0.31 25.91
C PHE A 350 -21.82 -1.11 26.18
N GLN A 351 -22.42 -1.41 27.34
CA GLN A 351 -22.99 -2.74 27.60
C GLN A 351 -24.25 -3.04 26.78
N THR A 352 -25.05 -2.01 26.46
CA THR A 352 -26.24 -2.16 25.61
C THR A 352 -25.93 -2.30 24.12
N SER A 353 -24.71 -2.01 23.68
CA SER A 353 -24.27 -2.15 22.27
C SER A 353 -23.59 -3.49 21.94
N TRP A 354 -23.54 -4.41 22.91
CA TRP A 354 -23.04 -5.78 22.76
C TRP A 354 -24.15 -6.85 22.82
N LYS A 355 -25.41 -6.44 23.02
CA LYS A 355 -26.61 -7.20 22.64
C LYS A 355 -26.99 -6.76 21.23
#